data_AF-A0A932YZF1-F1
#
_entry.id   AF-A0A932YZF1-F1
#
_cell.length_a   1.000
_cell.length_b   1.000
_cell.length_c   1.000
_cell.angle_alpha   90.00
_cell.angle_beta   90.00
_cell.angle_gamma   90.00
#
_symmetry.space_group_name_H-M   'P 1'
#
loop_
_entity.id
_entity.type
_entity.pdbx_description
1 polymer ?
#
loop_
_entity_poly.entity_id
_entity_poly.type
_entity_poly.pdbx_seq_one_letter_code
_entity_poly.pdbx_strand_id
1 'polypeptide(L)'
;MNPKQFLQWGGVVLVLVALLGFFNVIGPTAEDSIFGSAWWFDNGENWAHLVLGVVALLLAFGAPANLQRPIVIVLGVVGVLVGLYSLFVGEMFLGANLENPADTVLHVVVGAWALWAALKKQEEMSPMTA
;
A
#
# COMPACT_ATOMS: atom_id res chain seq x y z
N MET A 1 -0.22 5.87 -15.04
CA MET A 1 -0.28 6.02 -13.58
C MET A 1 0.32 7.37 -13.22
N ASN A 2 -0.45 8.23 -12.56
CA ASN A 2 0.02 9.45 -11.90
C ASN A 2 -0.27 9.33 -10.38
N PRO A 3 0.16 10.28 -9.52
CA PRO A 3 -0.07 10.19 -8.07
C PRO A 3 -1.54 10.01 -7.70
N LYS A 4 -2.46 10.72 -8.36
CA LYS A 4 -3.90 10.55 -8.15
C LYS A 4 -4.34 9.11 -8.40
N GLN A 5 -3.97 8.56 -9.56
CA GLN A 5 -4.33 7.21 -9.95
C GLN A 5 -3.76 6.16 -8.99
N PHE A 6 -2.54 6.37 -8.48
CA PHE A 6 -1.98 5.51 -7.44
C PHE A 6 -2.81 5.58 -6.15
N LEU A 7 -3.17 6.77 -5.67
CA LEU A 7 -4.01 6.92 -4.49
C LEU A 7 -5.40 6.28 -4.67
N GLN A 8 -5.98 6.37 -5.88
CA GLN A 8 -7.26 5.73 -6.20
C GLN A 8 -7.14 4.20 -6.20
N TRP A 9 -6.29 3.65 -7.06
CA TRP A 9 -6.19 2.20 -7.22
C TRP A 9 -5.55 1.52 -6.01
N GLY A 10 -4.46 2.10 -5.49
CA GLY A 10 -3.83 1.65 -4.26
C GLY A 10 -4.79 1.72 -3.08
N GLY A 11 -5.57 2.81 -2.96
CA GLY A 11 -6.57 2.95 -1.91
C GLY A 11 -7.68 1.88 -1.97
N VAL A 12 -8.21 1.62 -3.18
CA VAL A 12 -9.17 0.52 -3.38
C VAL A 12 -8.56 -0.83 -3.00
N VAL A 13 -7.34 -1.13 -3.48
CA VAL A 13 -6.67 -2.40 -3.19
C VAL A 13 -6.46 -2.57 -1.69
N LEU A 14 -5.97 -1.55 -0.99
CA LEU A 14 -5.73 -1.57 0.46
C LEU A 14 -7.02 -1.82 1.25
N VAL A 15 -8.13 -1.16 0.88
CA VAL A 15 -9.44 -1.41 1.50
C VAL A 15 -9.89 -2.85 1.23
N LEU A 16 -9.76 -3.33 0.00
CA LEU A 16 -10.18 -4.69 -0.36
C LEU A 16 -9.40 -5.76 0.41
N VAL A 17 -8.06 -5.67 0.46
CA VAL A 17 -7.26 -6.66 1.19
C VAL A 17 -7.55 -6.63 2.68
N ALA A 18 -7.75 -5.45 3.27
CA ALA A 18 -8.13 -5.35 4.67
C ALA A 18 -9.47 -6.03 4.96
N LEU A 19 -10.48 -5.80 4.12
CA LEU A 19 -11.78 -6.46 4.27
C LEU A 19 -11.65 -7.97 4.10
N LEU A 20 -10.91 -8.44 3.10
CA LEU A 20 -10.67 -9.87 2.91
C LEU A 20 -9.95 -10.51 4.12
N GLY A 21 -9.05 -9.77 4.78
CA GLY A 21 -8.43 -10.21 6.03
C GLY A 21 -9.41 -10.25 7.21
N PHE A 22 -10.26 -9.23 7.38
CA PHE A 22 -11.29 -9.24 8.43
C PHE A 22 -12.39 -10.29 8.23
N PHE A 23 -12.64 -10.71 6.99
CA PHE A 23 -13.68 -11.68 6.63
C PHE A 23 -13.16 -13.10 6.43
N ASN A 24 -12.00 -13.45 7.01
CA ASN A 24 -11.47 -14.81 7.00
C ASN A 24 -11.22 -15.37 5.59
N VAL A 25 -10.73 -14.52 4.69
CA VAL A 25 -10.29 -14.95 3.35
C VAL A 25 -8.76 -14.96 3.27
N ILE A 26 -8.08 -13.94 3.83
CA ILE A 26 -6.62 -13.82 3.79
C ILE A 26 -6.02 -13.45 5.17
N GLY A 27 -6.64 -13.87 6.27
CA GLY A 27 -6.30 -13.48 7.64
C GLY A 27 -7.54 -13.60 8.54
N PRO A 28 -7.52 -13.22 9.83
CA PRO A 28 -6.42 -12.60 10.56
C PRO A 28 -5.41 -13.60 11.13
N THR A 29 -5.55 -14.89 10.81
CA THR A 29 -4.62 -15.95 11.18
C THR A 29 -4.23 -16.75 9.94
N ALA A 30 -3.20 -17.58 10.06
CA ALA A 30 -2.83 -18.50 9.00
C ALA A 30 -3.94 -19.52 8.70
N GLU A 31 -4.65 -19.98 9.74
CA GLU A 31 -5.74 -20.96 9.63
C GLU A 31 -6.98 -20.38 8.92
N ASP A 32 -7.20 -19.08 9.06
CA ASP A 32 -8.30 -18.36 8.41
C ASP A 32 -7.99 -17.96 6.96
N SER A 33 -6.74 -18.05 6.51
CA SER A 33 -6.34 -17.68 5.15
C SER A 33 -6.50 -18.82 4.15
N ILE A 34 -7.03 -18.53 2.97
CA ILE A 34 -7.06 -19.48 1.84
C ILE A 34 -5.65 -19.86 1.36
N PHE A 35 -4.62 -19.10 1.74
CA PHE A 35 -3.22 -19.37 1.45
C PHE A 35 -2.48 -20.04 2.62
N GLY A 36 -3.16 -20.30 3.75
CA GLY A 36 -2.56 -20.90 4.93
C GLY A 36 -1.43 -20.05 5.50
N SER A 37 -0.40 -20.73 6.04
CA SER A 37 0.81 -20.08 6.57
C SER A 37 1.68 -19.42 5.51
N ALA A 38 1.40 -19.61 4.21
CA ALA A 38 2.19 -18.99 3.15
C ALA A 38 1.92 -17.48 3.06
N TRP A 39 0.66 -17.05 3.27
CA TRP A 39 0.31 -15.63 3.23
C TRP A 39 -0.98 -15.34 3.98
N TRP A 40 -0.92 -14.41 4.93
CA TRP A 40 -2.05 -13.95 5.70
C TRP A 40 -1.70 -12.59 6.32
N PHE A 41 -2.70 -11.74 6.56
CA PHE A 41 -2.54 -10.47 7.26
C PHE A 41 -3.16 -10.55 8.63
N ASP A 42 -2.44 -10.14 9.66
CA ASP A 42 -2.99 -10.08 11.01
C ASP A 42 -3.97 -8.90 11.21
N ASN A 43 -4.55 -8.79 12.41
CA ASN A 43 -5.47 -7.69 12.69
C ASN A 43 -4.80 -6.30 12.62
N GLY A 44 -3.54 -6.17 13.01
CA GLY A 44 -2.79 -4.91 12.93
C GLY A 44 -2.59 -4.48 11.48
N GLU A 45 -2.18 -5.41 10.61
CA GLU A 45 -2.00 -5.19 9.18
C GLU A 45 -3.34 -4.86 8.50
N ASN A 46 -4.41 -5.59 8.83
CA ASN A 46 -5.74 -5.32 8.29
C ASN A 46 -6.23 -3.92 8.68
N TRP A 47 -6.01 -3.49 9.92
CA TRP A 47 -6.32 -2.12 10.33
C TRP A 47 -5.46 -1.08 9.62
N ALA A 48 -4.16 -1.32 9.49
CA ALA A 48 -3.25 -0.43 8.79
C ALA A 48 -3.67 -0.26 7.32
N HIS A 49 -3.94 -1.36 6.62
CA HIS A 49 -4.42 -1.35 5.24
C HIS A 49 -5.77 -0.63 5.10
N LEU A 50 -6.73 -0.88 6.00
CA LEU A 50 -8.03 -0.21 5.95
C LEU A 50 -7.89 1.30 6.13
N VAL A 51 -7.18 1.75 7.17
CA VAL A 51 -7.01 3.17 7.47
C VAL A 51 -6.24 3.86 6.35
N LEU A 52 -5.11 3.30 5.92
CA LEU A 52 -4.32 3.87 4.82
C LEU A 52 -5.09 3.88 3.50
N GLY A 53 -5.88 2.85 3.23
CA GLY A 53 -6.72 2.76 2.03
C GLY A 53 -7.81 3.82 2.00
N VAL A 54 -8.54 4.00 3.10
CA VAL A 54 -9.55 5.06 3.24
C VAL A 54 -8.91 6.44 3.11
N VAL A 55 -7.80 6.69 3.79
CA VAL A 55 -7.07 7.96 3.70
C VAL A 55 -6.58 8.22 2.27
N ALA A 56 -6.04 7.21 1.59
CA ALA A 56 -5.60 7.33 0.21
C ALA A 56 -6.76 7.72 -0.73
N LEU A 57 -7.92 7.08 -0.59
CA LEU A 57 -9.12 7.43 -1.36
C LEU A 57 -9.57 8.87 -1.09
N LEU A 58 -9.64 9.27 0.19
CA LEU A 58 -9.99 10.65 0.56
C LEU A 58 -9.03 11.66 -0.06
N LEU A 59 -7.73 11.40 -0.02
CA LEU A 59 -6.71 12.27 -0.63
C LEU A 59 -6.80 12.29 -2.16
N ALA A 60 -7.16 11.17 -2.79
CA ALA A 60 -7.27 11.10 -4.24
C ALA A 60 -8.36 12.03 -4.81
N PHE A 61 -9.44 12.23 -4.06
CA PHE A 61 -10.57 13.06 -4.47
C PHE A 61 -10.61 14.43 -3.80
N GLY A 62 -10.04 14.57 -2.59
CA GLY A 62 -10.11 15.79 -1.78
C GLY A 62 -8.83 16.62 -1.74
N ALA A 63 -7.65 16.05 -1.99
CA ALA A 63 -6.39 16.80 -1.93
C ALA A 63 -6.06 17.48 -3.27
N PRO A 64 -5.49 18.69 -3.25
CA PRO A 64 -5.00 19.35 -4.47
C PRO A 64 -3.79 18.59 -5.06
N ALA A 65 -3.63 18.68 -6.38
CA ALA A 65 -2.63 17.89 -7.11
C ALA A 65 -1.17 18.11 -6.64
N ASN A 66 -0.86 19.31 -6.15
CA ASN A 66 0.46 19.64 -5.59
C ASN A 66 0.78 18.90 -4.28
N LEU A 67 -0.24 18.47 -3.52
CA LEU A 67 -0.06 17.67 -2.31
C LEU A 67 -0.08 16.16 -2.57
N GLN A 68 -0.78 15.70 -3.62
CA GLN A 68 -0.85 14.27 -3.93
C GLN A 68 0.52 13.66 -4.24
N ARG A 69 1.35 14.35 -5.03
CA ARG A 69 2.70 13.88 -5.38
C ARG A 69 3.60 13.66 -4.16
N PRO A 70 3.86 14.65 -3.29
CA PRO A 70 4.72 14.42 -2.12
C PRO A 70 4.17 13.36 -1.18
N ILE A 71 2.84 13.26 -1.02
CA ILE A 71 2.24 12.20 -0.21
C ILE A 71 2.56 10.81 -0.77
N VAL A 72 2.38 10.60 -2.08
CA VAL A 72 2.70 9.31 -2.70
C VAL A 72 4.19 8.99 -2.60
N ILE A 73 5.08 9.99 -2.66
CA ILE A 73 6.51 9.78 -2.40
C ILE A 73 6.73 9.27 -0.98
N VAL A 74 6.14 9.93 0.02
CA VAL A 74 6.26 9.51 1.43
C VAL A 74 5.74 8.09 1.62
N LEU A 75 4.56 7.76 1.09
CA LEU A 75 4.00 6.41 1.14
C LEU A 75 4.94 5.39 0.49
N GLY A 76 5.54 5.75 -0.65
CA GLY A 76 6.50 4.90 -1.35
C GLY A 76 7.77 4.63 -0.55
N VAL A 77 8.35 5.68 0.04
CA VAL A 77 9.52 5.55 0.92
C VAL A 77 9.18 4.70 2.14
N VAL A 78 8.07 4.99 2.82
CA VAL A 78 7.64 4.23 4.01
C VAL A 78 7.40 2.77 3.66
N GLY A 79 6.70 2.46 2.56
CA GLY A 79 6.46 1.08 2.12
C GLY A 79 7.75 0.31 1.86
N VAL A 80 8.72 0.91 1.17
CA VAL A 80 10.03 0.28 0.96
C VAL A 80 10.76 0.08 2.29
N LEU A 81 10.78 1.08 3.17
CA LEU A 81 11.46 0.97 4.45
C LEU A 81 10.84 -0.09 5.36
N VAL A 82 9.50 -0.19 5.42
CA VAL A 82 8.79 -1.23 6.18
C VAL A 82 9.13 -2.61 5.63
N GLY A 83 9.08 -2.79 4.30
CA GLY A 83 9.43 -4.08 3.68
C GLY A 83 10.91 -4.45 3.81
N LEU A 84 11.81 -3.47 3.89
CA LEU A 84 13.23 -3.77 4.19
C LEU A 84 13.45 -4.05 5.67
N TYR A 85 12.71 -3.36 6.55
CA TYR A 85 12.80 -3.54 8.00
C TYR A 85 12.34 -4.94 8.43
N SER A 86 11.29 -5.47 7.80
CA SER A 86 10.78 -6.83 8.05
C SER A 86 11.79 -7.94 7.74
N LEU A 87 12.84 -7.68 6.93
CA LEU A 87 13.92 -8.65 6.71
C LEU A 87 14.80 -8.87 7.95
N PHE A 88 14.81 -7.93 8.89
CA PHE A 88 15.72 -7.93 10.03
C PHE A 88 14.99 -8.06 11.37
N VAL A 89 13.66 -7.96 11.39
CA VAL A 89 12.85 -7.90 12.59
C VAL A 89 11.80 -9.00 12.57
N GLY A 90 11.94 -9.93 13.52
CA GLY A 90 10.99 -11.02 13.74
C GLY A 90 10.21 -10.83 15.03
N GLU A 91 9.66 -9.63 15.23
CA GLU A 91 8.78 -9.30 16.34
C GLU A 91 7.66 -8.38 15.84
N MET A 92 6.57 -8.28 16.60
CA MET A 92 5.45 -7.40 16.24
C MET A 92 5.89 -5.94 16.17
N PHE A 93 5.56 -5.27 15.07
CA PHE A 93 5.81 -3.85 14.86
C PHE A 93 4.49 -3.09 14.74
N LEU A 94 4.24 -2.14 15.65
CA LEU A 94 2.98 -1.37 15.71
C LEU A 94 1.71 -2.26 15.76
N GLY A 95 1.82 -3.47 16.31
CA GLY A 95 0.72 -4.44 16.40
C GLY A 95 0.50 -5.29 15.15
N ALA A 96 1.39 -5.18 14.16
CA ALA A 96 1.42 -6.00 12.95
C ALA A 96 2.57 -7.02 12.98
N ASN A 97 2.28 -8.25 12.56
CA ASN A 97 3.24 -9.31 12.35
C ASN A 97 3.87 -9.19 10.98
N LEU A 98 5.15 -8.81 10.93
CA LEU A 98 5.90 -8.62 9.69
C LEU A 98 6.80 -9.80 9.34
N GLU A 99 6.68 -10.94 10.04
CA GLU A 99 7.57 -12.09 9.85
C GLU A 99 7.36 -12.81 8.51
N ASN A 100 6.24 -12.59 7.83
CA ASN A 100 5.96 -13.28 6.59
C ASN A 100 6.82 -12.71 5.43
N PRO A 101 7.62 -13.54 4.73
CA PRO A 101 8.39 -13.10 3.57
C PRO A 101 7.53 -12.53 2.44
N ALA A 102 6.27 -12.96 2.32
CA ALA A 102 5.33 -12.42 1.33
C ALA A 102 5.01 -10.93 1.61
N ASP A 103 4.92 -10.54 2.88
CA ASP A 103 4.62 -9.15 3.26
C ASP A 103 5.81 -8.26 2.99
N THR A 104 7.03 -8.74 3.24
CA THR A 104 8.26 -8.06 2.82
C THR A 104 8.20 -7.72 1.33
N VAL A 105 7.94 -8.73 0.49
CA VAL A 105 7.88 -8.54 -0.97
C VAL A 105 6.76 -7.56 -1.35
N LEU A 106 5.56 -7.72 -0.76
CA LEU A 106 4.43 -6.83 -1.00
C LEU A 106 4.78 -5.38 -0.72
N HIS A 107 5.31 -5.08 0.47
CA HIS A 107 5.61 -3.71 0.90
C HIS A 107 6.68 -3.06 0.03
N VAL A 108 7.74 -3.80 -0.34
CA VAL A 108 8.77 -3.30 -1.25
C VAL A 108 8.19 -3.02 -2.64
N VAL A 109 7.40 -3.95 -3.19
CA VAL A 109 6.82 -3.80 -4.55
C VAL A 109 5.82 -2.65 -4.59
N VAL A 110 4.92 -2.55 -3.62
CA VAL A 110 3.93 -1.46 -3.55
C VAL A 110 4.61 -0.13 -3.29
N GLY A 111 5.63 -0.08 -2.42
CA GLY A 111 6.43 1.11 -2.18
C GLY A 111 7.16 1.59 -3.44
N ALA A 112 7.80 0.66 -4.18
CA ALA A 112 8.44 0.97 -5.45
C ALA A 112 7.43 1.44 -6.51
N TRP A 113 6.24 0.83 -6.56
CA TRP A 113 5.16 1.24 -7.45
C TRP A 113 4.69 2.67 -7.16
N ALA A 114 4.55 3.03 -5.88
CA ALA A 114 4.22 4.40 -5.45
C ALA A 114 5.28 5.41 -5.90
N LEU A 115 6.56 5.12 -5.64
CA LEU A 115 7.68 5.97 -6.05
C LEU A 115 7.71 6.15 -7.57
N TRP A 116 7.54 5.08 -8.33
CA TRP A 116 7.44 5.15 -9.79
C TRP A 116 6.27 6.03 -10.24
N ALA A 117 5.08 5.87 -9.65
CA ALA A 117 3.91 6.68 -9.99
C ALA A 117 4.09 8.18 -9.68
N ALA A 118 4.91 8.52 -8.67
CA ALA A 118 5.16 9.90 -8.27
C ALA A 118 6.35 10.58 -8.95
N LEU A 119 7.34 9.81 -9.38
CA LEU A 119 8.58 10.32 -9.99
C LEU A 119 8.59 10.24 -11.52
N LYS A 120 7.70 9.45 -12.14
CA LYS A 120 7.59 9.41 -13.59
C LYS A 120 7.28 10.82 -14.15
N LYS A 121 8.15 11.31 -15.03
CA LYS A 121 7.93 12.55 -15.78
C LYS A 121 6.61 12.43 -16.53
N GLN A 122 5.67 13.32 -16.26
CA GLN A 122 4.47 13.45 -17.10
C GLN A 122 4.98 14.05 -18.42
N GLU A 123 4.89 13.32 -19.53
CA GLU A 123 5.12 13.92 -20.83
C GLU A 123 4.07 15.01 -21.02
N GLU A 124 4.52 16.26 -21.13
CA GLU A 124 3.65 17.37 -21.51
C GLU A 124 3.08 17.04 -22.88
N MET A 125 1.75 16.91 -22.97
CA MET A 125 1.10 16.89 -24.28
C MET A 125 1.44 18.22 -24.94
N SER A 126 2.29 18.15 -25.97
CA SER A 126 2.62 19.30 -26.79
C SER A 126 1.30 19.94 -27.24
N PRO A 127 1.10 21.26 -27.06
CA PRO A 127 -0.11 21.89 -27.54
C PRO A 127 -0.20 21.62 -29.05
N MET A 128 -1.24 20.90 -29.48
CA MET A 128 -1.57 20.84 -30.89
C MET A 128 -1.89 22.28 -31.30
N THR A 129 -0.91 22.92 -31.94
CA THR A 129 -1.10 24.19 -32.63
C THR A 129 -2.17 23.97 -33.69
N ALA A 130 -3.31 24.64 -33.51
CA ALA A 130 -4.37 24.76 -34.51
C ALA A 130 -3.92 25.64 -35.68
#